data_AF-A0A2P8FMT0-F1
#
_entry.id   AF-A0A2P8FMT0-F1
#
_cell.length_a   1.000
_cell.length_b   1.000
_cell.length_c   1.000
_cell.angle_alpha   90.00
_cell.angle_beta   90.00
_cell.angle_gamma   90.00
#
_symmetry.space_group_name_H-M   'P 1'
#
loop_
_entity.id
_entity.type
_entity.pdbx_description
1 polymer ?
#
loop_
_entity_poly.entity_id
_entity_poly.type
_entity_poly.pdbx_seq_one_letter_code
_entity_poly.pdbx_strand_id
1 'polypeptide(L)'
;MDTLKLSDLIGQEIAGVRFCYSPENDDEYSVQSFYTYIKLNNNSIIDIPNDDDDEYVRLTPESQAYFQERFDNGKAISDEGAKCLIGQTIVDFLFCYENDERDYERAAYIRLSNGYYFTERNFAPMGIYVGIRVFDEQQFLEEKDRLADKSGITIRSFLENRTVG
;
A
#
# COMPACT_ATOMS: atom_id res chain seq x y z
N MET A 1 1.70 22.37 -12.02
CA MET A 1 1.35 20.94 -12.07
C MET A 1 1.20 20.53 -10.63
N ASP A 2 0.03 20.03 -10.27
CA ASP A 2 -0.27 19.71 -8.88
C ASP A 2 0.30 18.34 -8.55
N THR A 3 0.91 18.21 -7.37
CA THR A 3 1.42 16.94 -6.85
C THR A 3 0.50 16.53 -5.72
N LEU A 4 -0.03 15.31 -5.80
CA LEU A 4 -0.75 14.68 -4.70
C LEU A 4 0.26 14.33 -3.61
N LYS A 5 0.03 14.84 -2.40
CA LYS A 5 0.92 14.55 -1.28
C LYS A 5 0.43 13.39 -0.44
N LEU A 6 1.34 12.58 0.12
CA LEU A 6 0.98 11.56 1.11
C LEU A 6 0.22 12.17 2.31
N SER A 7 0.67 13.33 2.77
CA SER A 7 -0.01 14.07 3.85
C SER A 7 -1.45 14.46 3.51
N ASP A 8 -1.79 14.69 2.23
CA ASP A 8 -3.17 15.00 1.80
C ASP A 8 -4.08 13.75 1.81
N LEU A 9 -3.49 12.54 1.82
CA LEU A 9 -4.20 11.26 1.88
C LEU A 9 -4.58 10.89 3.31
N ILE A 10 -3.84 11.38 4.31
CA ILE A 10 -4.17 11.19 5.72
C ILE A 10 -5.52 11.85 6.01
N GLY A 11 -6.41 11.12 6.68
CA GLY A 11 -7.77 11.57 6.95
C GLY A 11 -8.76 11.31 5.81
N GLN A 12 -8.33 10.78 4.66
CA GLN A 12 -9.24 10.37 3.60
C GLN A 12 -9.87 9.00 3.89
N GLU A 13 -11.16 8.89 3.60
CA GLU A 13 -11.91 7.63 3.71
C GLU A 13 -11.79 6.80 2.42
N ILE A 14 -11.62 5.49 2.59
CA ILE A 14 -11.57 4.51 1.50
C ILE A 14 -12.98 4.24 0.98
N ALA A 15 -13.24 4.63 -0.26
CA ALA A 15 -14.50 4.40 -0.97
C ALA A 15 -14.55 3.04 -1.68
N GLY A 16 -13.39 2.49 -2.05
CA GLY A 16 -13.30 1.20 -2.72
C GLY A 16 -11.89 0.71 -2.90
N VAL A 17 -11.73 -0.60 -2.99
CA VAL A 17 -10.43 -1.25 -3.18
C VAL A 17 -10.56 -2.32 -4.26
N ARG A 18 -9.63 -2.32 -5.20
CA ARG A 18 -9.54 -3.30 -6.28
C ARG A 18 -8.10 -3.73 -6.49
N PHE A 19 -7.90 -4.85 -7.16
CA PHE A 19 -6.55 -5.35 -7.44
C PHE A 19 -6.40 -5.86 -8.87
N CYS A 20 -5.19 -5.71 -9.38
CA CYS A 20 -4.74 -6.32 -10.64
C CYS A 20 -3.75 -7.43 -10.31
N TYR A 21 -3.98 -8.64 -10.85
CA TYR A 21 -3.09 -9.78 -10.68
C TYR A 21 -2.67 -10.30 -12.05
N SER A 22 -1.37 -10.48 -12.26
CA SER A 22 -0.79 -11.13 -13.43
C SER A 22 -0.03 -12.39 -12.99
N PRO A 23 -0.46 -13.60 -13.41
CA PRO A 23 0.17 -14.85 -13.01
C PRO A 23 1.55 -15.09 -13.63
N GLU A 24 1.84 -14.53 -14.81
CA GLU A 24 3.10 -14.78 -15.52
C GLU A 24 3.38 -13.70 -16.56
N ASN A 25 4.67 -13.41 -16.76
CA ASN A 25 5.19 -12.79 -17.96
C ASN A 25 6.04 -13.89 -18.63
N ASP A 26 5.91 -14.13 -19.93
CA ASP A 26 6.56 -15.23 -20.71
C ASP A 26 8.12 -15.17 -20.76
N ASP A 27 8.77 -14.49 -19.82
CA ASP A 27 10.22 -14.33 -19.74
C ASP A 27 10.85 -15.36 -18.78
N GLU A 28 12.12 -15.67 -19.02
CA GLU A 28 12.96 -16.71 -18.38
C GLU A 28 13.10 -16.61 -16.83
N TYR A 29 12.48 -15.60 -16.22
CA TYR A 29 12.40 -15.33 -14.78
C TYR A 29 10.96 -14.99 -14.34
N SER A 30 10.00 -15.87 -14.63
CA SER A 30 8.57 -15.58 -14.42
C SER A 30 8.23 -15.28 -12.95
N VAL A 31 7.95 -14.00 -12.69
CA VAL A 31 7.40 -13.50 -11.43
C VAL A 31 5.92 -13.17 -11.64
N GLN A 32 5.08 -13.61 -10.71
CA GLN A 32 3.70 -13.13 -10.63
C GLN A 32 3.70 -11.72 -10.04
N SER A 33 2.75 -10.89 -10.47
CA SER A 33 2.57 -9.54 -9.97
C SER A 33 1.17 -9.27 -9.45
N PHE A 34 1.08 -8.43 -8.43
CA PHE A 34 -0.13 -8.02 -7.76
C PHE A 34 -0.04 -6.53 -7.42
N TYR A 35 -1.10 -5.77 -7.69
CA TYR A 35 -1.18 -4.36 -7.33
C TYR A 35 -2.57 -4.01 -6.85
N THR A 36 -2.63 -3.31 -5.71
CA THR A 36 -3.84 -2.77 -5.11
C THR A 36 -4.04 -1.34 -5.54
N TYR A 37 -5.28 -1.02 -5.89
CA TYR A 37 -5.72 0.33 -6.21
C TYR A 37 -6.84 0.72 -5.25
N ILE A 38 -6.68 1.85 -4.59
CA ILE A 38 -7.54 2.36 -3.53
C ILE A 38 -8.21 3.63 -4.06
N LYS A 39 -9.54 3.60 -4.16
CA LYS A 39 -10.34 4.79 -4.43
C LYS A 39 -10.74 5.44 -3.11
N LEU A 40 -10.49 6.73 -3.00
CA LEU A 40 -10.83 7.56 -1.84
C LEU A 40 -12.15 8.32 -2.07
N ASN A 41 -12.78 8.79 -0.99
CA ASN A 41 -14.05 9.54 -1.06
C ASN A 41 -13.94 10.88 -1.82
N ASN A 42 -12.74 11.47 -1.89
CA ASN A 42 -12.47 12.63 -2.74
C ASN A 42 -12.33 12.29 -4.24
N ASN A 43 -12.60 11.02 -4.62
CA ASN A 43 -12.44 10.43 -5.96
C ASN A 43 -10.99 10.24 -6.44
N SER A 44 -9.98 10.56 -5.64
CA SER A 44 -8.60 10.18 -5.97
C SER A 44 -8.46 8.66 -5.94
N ILE A 45 -7.61 8.14 -6.83
CA ILE A 45 -7.22 6.73 -6.86
C ILE A 45 -5.71 6.66 -6.71
N ILE A 46 -5.25 5.82 -5.80
CA ILE A 46 -3.83 5.62 -5.46
C ILE A 46 -3.49 4.13 -5.49
N ASP A 47 -2.21 3.79 -5.63
CA ASP A 47 -1.71 2.48 -5.22
C ASP A 47 -1.21 2.54 -3.76
N ILE A 48 -0.63 1.45 -3.26
CA ILE A 48 0.02 1.49 -1.94
C ILE A 48 1.42 2.11 -2.10
N PRO A 49 1.72 3.23 -1.43
CA PRO A 49 3.01 3.89 -1.58
C PRO A 49 4.18 2.98 -1.23
N ASN A 50 5.28 3.12 -1.95
CA ASN A 50 6.55 2.43 -1.68
C ASN A 50 7.68 3.40 -1.28
N ASP A 51 7.42 4.70 -1.26
CA ASP A 51 8.37 5.76 -0.88
C ASP A 51 7.75 6.65 0.21
N ASP A 52 8.57 7.15 1.13
CA ASP A 52 8.18 8.01 2.25
C ASP A 52 8.30 9.52 1.95
N ASP A 53 8.62 9.91 0.72
CA ASP A 53 8.49 11.30 0.25
C ASP A 53 7.02 11.77 0.32
N ASP A 54 6.78 13.03 0.70
CA ASP A 54 5.44 13.60 0.56
C ASP A 54 5.01 13.61 -0.89
N GLU A 55 5.92 13.95 -1.79
CA GLU A 55 5.63 14.20 -3.20
C GLU A 55 5.35 12.89 -3.92
N TYR A 56 4.17 12.33 -3.66
CA TYR A 56 3.82 10.97 -4.05
C TYR A 56 3.52 10.83 -5.54
N VAL A 57 2.52 11.55 -6.07
CA VAL A 57 2.12 11.41 -7.48
C VAL A 57 1.92 12.77 -8.12
N ARG A 58 2.61 13.00 -9.24
CA ARG A 58 2.32 14.14 -10.12
C ARG A 58 0.97 13.92 -10.80
N LEU A 59 0.03 14.84 -10.62
CA LEU A 59 -1.30 14.76 -11.19
C LEU A 59 -1.30 15.29 -12.62
N THR A 60 -0.97 14.43 -13.58
CA THR A 60 -1.11 14.69 -15.02
C THR A 60 -2.32 13.92 -15.57
N PRO A 61 -2.85 14.29 -16.74
CA PRO A 61 -3.91 13.52 -17.38
C PRO A 61 -3.54 12.04 -17.57
N GLU A 62 -2.28 11.75 -17.86
CA GLU A 62 -1.77 10.39 -18.06
C GLU A 62 -1.75 9.58 -16.75
N SER A 63 -1.29 10.16 -15.63
CA SER A 63 -1.27 9.43 -14.35
C SER A 63 -2.69 9.20 -13.82
N GLN A 64 -3.58 10.19 -13.96
CA GLN A 64 -4.99 10.04 -13.60
C GLN A 64 -5.68 8.96 -14.43
N ALA A 65 -5.45 8.95 -15.76
CA ALA A 65 -6.00 7.92 -16.64
C ALA A 65 -5.45 6.52 -16.30
N TYR A 66 -4.16 6.42 -15.98
CA TYR A 66 -3.54 5.17 -15.53
C TYR A 66 -4.23 4.60 -14.29
N PHE A 67 -4.34 5.39 -13.21
CA PHE A 67 -4.96 4.93 -11.97
C PHE A 67 -6.45 4.57 -12.16
N GLN A 68 -7.17 5.38 -12.94
CA GLN A 68 -8.58 5.14 -13.26
C GLN A 68 -8.75 3.82 -14.03
N GLU A 69 -7.97 3.62 -15.10
CA GLU A 69 -8.01 2.40 -15.91
C GLU A 69 -7.69 1.16 -15.08
N ARG A 70 -6.65 1.22 -14.24
CA ARG A 70 -6.24 0.10 -13.37
C ARG A 70 -7.31 -0.24 -12.35
N PHE A 71 -7.96 0.76 -11.76
CA PHE A 71 -9.06 0.52 -10.83
C PHE A 71 -10.28 -0.06 -11.56
N ASP A 72 -10.71 0.53 -12.68
CA ASP A 72 -11.92 0.10 -13.39
C ASP A 72 -11.81 -1.32 -13.94
N ASN A 73 -10.62 -1.72 -14.39
CA ASN A 73 -10.33 -3.08 -14.87
C ASN A 73 -9.90 -4.05 -13.76
N GLY A 74 -9.61 -3.54 -12.56
CA GLY A 74 -9.22 -4.35 -11.41
C GLY A 74 -10.36 -5.22 -10.87
N LYS A 75 -9.99 -6.36 -10.27
CA LYS A 75 -10.92 -7.25 -9.57
C LYS A 75 -11.26 -6.67 -8.20
N ALA A 76 -12.51 -6.84 -7.77
CA ALA A 76 -12.90 -6.53 -6.40
C ALA A 76 -12.20 -7.46 -5.40
N ILE A 77 -11.85 -6.93 -4.23
CA ILE A 77 -11.40 -7.73 -3.09
C ILE A 77 -12.55 -8.58 -2.53
N SER A 78 -12.25 -9.55 -1.65
CA SER A 78 -13.29 -10.35 -0.99
C SER A 78 -14.19 -9.48 -0.10
N ASP A 79 -15.40 -9.97 0.19
CA ASP A 79 -16.35 -9.29 1.07
C ASP A 79 -15.80 -9.11 2.49
N GLU A 80 -15.03 -10.08 2.99
CA GLU A 80 -14.32 -9.98 4.27
C GLU A 80 -13.28 -8.85 4.25
N GLY A 81 -12.49 -8.76 3.18
CA GLY A 81 -11.54 -7.66 3.01
C GLY A 81 -12.26 -6.31 2.92
N ALA A 82 -13.35 -6.24 2.16
CA ALA A 82 -14.14 -5.03 2.01
C ALA A 82 -14.69 -4.53 3.36
N LYS A 83 -15.15 -5.42 4.25
CA LYS A 83 -15.61 -5.07 5.61
C LYS A 83 -14.51 -4.45 6.48
N CYS A 84 -13.25 -4.84 6.27
CA CYS A 84 -12.13 -4.29 7.03
C CYS A 84 -11.66 -2.93 6.49
N LEU A 85 -11.79 -2.69 5.18
CA LEU A 85 -11.14 -1.58 4.50
C LEU A 85 -12.10 -0.45 4.08
N ILE A 86 -13.27 -0.78 3.51
CA ILE A 86 -14.17 0.23 2.94
C ILE A 86 -14.87 1.01 4.07
N GLY A 87 -14.95 2.33 3.90
CA GLY A 87 -15.50 3.26 4.89
C GLY A 87 -14.53 3.59 6.03
N GLN A 88 -13.30 3.08 5.98
CA GLN A 88 -12.27 3.41 6.97
C GLN A 88 -11.39 4.56 6.49
N THR A 89 -10.93 5.34 7.45
CA THR A 89 -10.04 6.48 7.20
C THR A 89 -8.58 6.06 7.28
N ILE A 90 -7.75 6.57 6.38
CA ILE A 90 -6.29 6.43 6.44
C ILE A 90 -5.76 7.29 7.60
N VAL A 91 -5.12 6.64 8.56
CA VAL A 91 -4.55 7.29 9.76
C VAL A 91 -3.07 7.58 9.57
N ASP A 92 -2.33 6.65 8.96
CA ASP A 92 -0.88 6.77 8.77
C ASP A 92 -0.38 5.84 7.66
N PHE A 93 0.78 6.16 7.11
CA PHE A 93 1.58 5.27 6.29
C PHE A 93 2.82 4.85 7.07
N LEU A 94 3.15 3.56 7.04
CA LEU A 94 4.28 3.02 7.78
C LEU A 94 5.22 2.33 6.80
N PHE A 95 6.45 2.80 6.76
CA PHE A 95 7.46 2.43 5.76
C PHE A 95 8.55 1.54 6.38
N CYS A 96 9.08 0.61 5.59
CA CYS A 96 10.13 -0.31 5.98
C CYS A 96 11.54 0.28 5.76
N TYR A 97 12.47 0.05 6.68
CA TYR A 97 13.84 0.50 6.54
C TYR A 97 14.78 -0.63 6.92
N GLU A 98 15.77 -0.89 6.08
CA GLU A 98 16.88 -1.80 6.35
C GLU A 98 18.14 -0.98 6.50
N ASN A 99 18.86 -1.11 7.63
CA ASN A 99 20.05 -0.33 7.94
C ASN A 99 19.85 1.20 7.83
N ASP A 100 18.71 1.70 8.31
CA ASP A 100 18.29 3.11 8.20
C ASP A 100 18.02 3.63 6.77
N GLU A 101 18.14 2.78 5.76
CA GLU A 101 17.79 3.09 4.37
C GLU A 101 16.41 2.54 4.01
N ARG A 102 15.69 3.25 3.13
CA ARG A 102 14.34 2.87 2.72
C ARG A 102 14.35 1.55 1.92
N ASP A 103 13.54 0.58 2.36
CA ASP A 103 13.29 -0.66 1.62
C ASP A 103 12.20 -0.43 0.55
N TYR A 104 12.63 -0.08 -0.66
CA TYR A 104 11.74 0.17 -1.81
C TYR A 104 11.09 -1.11 -2.38
N GLU A 105 11.54 -2.31 -1.98
CA GLU A 105 10.91 -3.56 -2.41
C GLU A 105 9.60 -3.84 -1.67
N ARG A 106 9.36 -3.14 -0.56
CA ARG A 106 8.16 -3.28 0.27
C ARG A 106 7.24 -2.07 0.14
N ALA A 107 6.00 -2.34 -0.23
CA ALA A 107 4.90 -1.41 -0.06
C ALA A 107 4.74 -1.01 1.42
N ALA A 108 4.21 0.18 1.66
CA ALA A 108 3.87 0.66 2.98
C ALA A 108 2.79 -0.21 3.64
N TYR A 109 2.74 -0.17 4.97
CA TYR A 109 1.54 -0.53 5.70
C TYR A 109 0.68 0.73 5.85
N ILE A 110 -0.61 0.61 5.59
CA ILE A 110 -1.60 1.68 5.77
C ILE A 110 -2.35 1.37 7.06
N ARG A 111 -2.26 2.27 8.04
CA ARG A 111 -3.02 2.20 9.30
C ARG A 111 -4.40 2.80 9.09
N LEU A 112 -5.43 2.11 9.57
CA LEU A 112 -6.82 2.51 9.44
C LEU A 112 -7.45 2.95 10.77
N SER A 113 -8.52 3.75 10.69
CA SER A 113 -9.27 4.28 11.85
C SER A 113 -9.89 3.22 12.75
N ASN A 114 -10.13 2.00 12.25
CA ASN A 114 -10.63 0.87 13.02
C ASN A 114 -9.53 0.03 13.68
N GLY A 115 -8.26 0.47 13.63
CA GLY A 115 -7.14 -0.25 14.23
C GLY A 115 -6.60 -1.41 13.39
N TYR A 116 -7.12 -1.59 12.17
CA TYR A 116 -6.52 -2.51 11.20
C TYR A 116 -5.37 -1.84 10.45
N TYR A 117 -4.46 -2.69 9.96
CA TYR A 117 -3.36 -2.33 9.10
C TYR A 117 -3.48 -3.17 7.83
N PHE A 118 -3.16 -2.60 6.67
CA PHE A 118 -3.05 -3.41 5.46
C PHE A 118 -1.86 -3.01 4.60
N THR A 119 -1.33 -3.99 3.88
CA THR A 119 -0.22 -3.83 2.93
C THR A 119 -0.41 -4.81 1.79
N GLU A 120 0.51 -4.82 0.85
CA GLU A 120 0.55 -5.82 -0.21
C GLU A 120 1.94 -6.41 -0.40
N ARG A 121 1.97 -7.58 -1.03
CA ARG A 121 3.18 -8.12 -1.63
C ARG A 121 3.01 -8.10 -3.14
N ASN A 122 3.76 -7.23 -3.81
CA ASN A 122 3.62 -6.99 -5.24
C ASN A 122 4.16 -8.13 -6.09
N PHE A 123 5.30 -8.70 -5.73
CA PHE A 123 6.00 -9.68 -6.57
C PHE A 123 6.43 -10.91 -5.78
N ALA A 124 6.38 -12.05 -6.46
CA ALA A 124 7.02 -13.28 -6.01
C ALA A 124 7.19 -14.26 -7.18
N PRO A 125 8.07 -15.27 -7.05
CA PRO A 125 8.04 -16.44 -7.92
C PRO A 125 6.67 -17.15 -7.86
N MET A 126 6.34 -17.90 -8.91
CA MET A 126 5.13 -18.71 -8.96
C MET A 126 5.06 -19.71 -7.79
N GLY A 127 3.86 -19.84 -7.20
CA GLY A 127 3.61 -20.70 -6.03
C GLY A 127 3.90 -20.03 -4.68
N ILE A 128 4.47 -18.81 -4.67
CA ILE A 128 4.63 -18.00 -3.47
C ILE A 128 3.52 -16.94 -3.43
N TYR A 129 2.91 -16.72 -2.28
CA TYR A 129 1.82 -15.75 -2.14
C TYR A 129 2.23 -14.33 -2.55
N VAL A 130 1.43 -13.72 -3.43
CA VAL A 130 1.29 -12.27 -3.66
C VAL A 130 -0.14 -11.85 -3.35
N GLY A 131 -0.35 -10.62 -2.92
CA GLY A 131 -1.69 -10.15 -2.55
C GLY A 131 -1.73 -9.18 -1.37
N ILE A 132 -2.95 -8.74 -1.05
CA ILE A 132 -3.26 -7.87 0.09
C ILE A 132 -3.23 -8.69 1.38
N ARG A 133 -2.55 -8.15 2.39
CA ARG A 133 -2.61 -8.66 3.76
C ARG A 133 -3.24 -7.61 4.66
N VAL A 134 -4.15 -8.07 5.52
CA VAL A 134 -4.81 -7.26 6.53
C VAL A 134 -4.44 -7.83 7.89
N PHE A 135 -4.10 -6.96 8.82
CA PHE A 135 -3.64 -7.28 10.16
C PHE A 135 -4.50 -6.51 11.17
N ASP A 136 -4.93 -7.17 12.24
CA ASP A 136 -5.25 -6.43 13.45
C ASP A 136 -3.98 -5.87 14.12
N GLU A 137 -4.15 -5.06 15.17
CA GLU A 137 -3.03 -4.46 15.91
C GLU A 137 -2.02 -5.50 16.41
N GLN A 138 -2.49 -6.64 16.95
CA GLN A 138 -1.60 -7.67 17.49
C GLN A 138 -0.81 -8.33 16.35
N GLN A 139 -1.48 -8.71 15.26
CA GLN A 139 -0.84 -9.31 14.10
C GLN A 139 0.17 -8.37 13.43
N PHE A 140 -0.10 -7.06 13.43
CA PHE A 140 0.83 -6.06 12.93
C PHE A 140 2.07 -5.95 13.82
N LEU A 141 1.90 -5.93 15.14
CA LEU A 141 3.03 -5.92 16.09
C LEU A 141 3.90 -7.18 15.96
N GLU A 142 3.28 -8.36 15.84
CA GLU A 142 4.00 -9.61 15.60
C GLU A 142 4.77 -9.59 14.26
N GLU A 143 4.20 -9.03 13.21
CA GLU A 143 4.88 -8.87 11.91
C GLU A 143 6.04 -7.89 11.99
N LYS A 144 5.86 -6.78 12.72
CA LYS A 144 6.91 -5.78 12.98
C LYS A 144 8.09 -6.39 13.72
N ASP A 145 7.85 -7.13 14.80
CA ASP A 145 8.88 -7.82 15.57
C ASP A 145 9.58 -8.89 14.71
N ARG A 146 8.81 -9.66 13.93
CA ARG A 146 9.36 -10.67 13.02
C ARG A 146 10.32 -10.07 11.99
N LEU A 147 9.98 -8.91 11.43
CA LEU A 147 10.82 -8.22 10.43
C LEU A 147 12.10 -7.65 11.04
N ALA A 148 12.00 -7.08 12.25
CA ALA A 148 13.16 -6.58 12.98
C ALA A 148 14.13 -7.71 13.32
N ASP A 149 13.62 -8.81 13.90
CA ASP A 149 14.45 -9.91 14.39
C ASP A 149 15.09 -10.74 13.26
N LYS A 150 14.35 -10.97 12.16
CA LYS A 150 14.81 -11.86 11.08
C LYS A 150 15.57 -11.15 9.97
N SER A 151 15.30 -9.87 9.76
CA SER A 151 15.76 -9.15 8.58
C SER A 151 16.38 -7.80 8.92
N GLY A 152 16.42 -7.40 10.20
CA GLY A 152 16.90 -6.06 10.58
C GLY A 152 16.00 -4.94 10.04
N ILE A 153 14.78 -5.26 9.59
CA ILE A 153 13.87 -4.30 8.99
C ILE A 153 13.06 -3.62 10.09
N THR A 154 13.11 -2.31 10.11
CA THR A 154 12.31 -1.47 11.02
C THR A 154 11.14 -0.85 10.27
N ILE A 155 9.96 -0.78 10.91
CA ILE A 155 8.79 -0.10 10.36
C ILE A 155 8.61 1.23 11.08
N ARG A 156 8.54 2.35 10.32
CA ARG A 156 8.48 3.71 10.86
C ARG A 156 7.28 4.48 10.31
N SER A 157 6.71 5.33 11.14
CA SER A 157 5.58 6.19 10.80
C SER A 157 6.02 7.35 9.90
N PHE A 158 5.25 7.58 8.84
CA PHE A 158 5.36 8.76 7.99
C PHE A 158 5.10 10.04 8.77
N LEU A 159 4.05 10.04 9.61
CA LEU A 159 3.68 11.21 10.42
C LEU A 159 4.72 11.54 11.49
N GLU A 160 5.26 10.55 12.20
CA GLU A 160 6.22 10.78 13.29
C GLU A 160 7.62 11.18 12.78
N ASN A 161 8.05 10.61 11.65
CA ASN A 161 9.36 10.93 11.05
C ASN A 161 9.45 12.38 10.55
N ARG A 162 8.32 13.04 10.31
CA ARG A 162 8.26 14.44 9.83
C ARG A 162 8.29 15.48 10.93
N THR A 163 8.11 15.08 12.19
CA THR A 163 8.25 15.97 13.35
C THR A 163 9.70 16.28 13.72
N VAL A 164 10.67 15.72 12.98
CA VAL A 164 12.11 15.97 13.13
C VAL A 164 12.65 16.63 11.85
N GLY A 165 12.17 17.84 11.56
CA GLY A 165 12.57 18.64 10.39
C GLY A 165 12.45 20.13 10.66
#